data_AF-A0A349K1B2-F1
#
_entry.id   AF-A0A349K1B2-F1
#
_cell.length_a   1.000
_cell.length_b   1.000
_cell.length_c   1.000
_cell.angle_alpha   90.00
_cell.angle_beta   90.00
_cell.angle_gamma   90.00
#
_symmetry.space_group_name_H-M   'P 1'
#
loop_
_entity.id
_entity.type
_entity.pdbx_description
1 polymer ?
#
loop_
_entity_poly.entity_id
_entity_poly.type
_entity_poly.pdbx_seq_one_letter_code
_entity_poly.pdbx_strand_id
1 'polypeptide(L)'
;MQLTQFDRWLREKFIYRTHIYTMRLPESGVPSQVLIEELEESPTRRYRYRLIVNARRDLETLLAVLRKGNQMFATRVVEGNPWYKPIIAPEGKSFFFRIFWWAVVVVVAFTVLTLGYTVITNEELKTEIIESLDLLRDR
;
A
#
# COMPACT_ATOMS: atom_id res chain seq x y z
N MET A 1 13.11 12.65 -5.13
CA MET A 1 11.76 13.09 -4.71
C MET A 1 11.48 12.49 -3.34
N GLN A 2 11.32 13.34 -2.32
CA GLN A 2 11.12 12.89 -0.95
C GLN A 2 9.71 12.31 -0.82
N LEU A 3 9.60 11.03 -0.49
CA LEU A 3 8.32 10.39 -0.16
C LEU A 3 7.72 11.10 1.08
N THR A 4 6.41 11.31 1.07
CA THR A 4 5.73 11.89 2.24
C THR A 4 5.91 10.97 3.46
N GLN A 5 5.90 11.54 4.67
CA GLN A 5 6.03 10.74 5.91
C GLN A 5 4.96 9.65 5.99
N PHE A 6 3.75 9.94 5.47
CA PHE A 6 2.67 8.97 5.40
C PHE A 6 2.95 7.86 4.38
N ASP A 7 3.41 8.17 3.17
CA ASP A 7 3.78 7.14 2.18
C ASP A 7 4.85 6.19 2.74
N ARG A 8 5.81 6.72 3.50
CA ARG A 8 6.83 5.92 4.19
C ARG A 8 6.21 5.02 5.25
N TRP A 9 5.32 5.55 6.08
CA TRP A 9 4.59 4.76 7.09
C TRP A 9 3.74 3.65 6.46
N LEU A 10 3.10 3.93 5.33
CA LEU A 10 2.29 2.97 4.60
C LEU A 10 3.13 1.82 4.04
N ARG A 11 4.30 2.13 3.45
CA ARG A 11 5.28 1.13 3.00
C ARG A 11 5.79 0.28 4.15
N GLU A 12 6.12 0.90 5.28
CA GLU A 12 6.61 0.19 6.45
C GLU A 12 5.58 -0.76 7.05
N LYS A 13 4.31 -0.34 7.07
CA LYS A 13 3.23 -1.14 7.67
C LYS A 13 2.73 -2.27 6.77
N PHE A 14 2.71 -2.06 5.44
CA PHE A 14 2.03 -2.98 4.52
C PHE A 14 2.95 -3.70 3.53
N ILE A 15 4.17 -3.21 3.31
CA ILE A 15 5.09 -3.76 2.30
C ILE A 15 6.31 -4.39 2.94
N TYR A 16 6.90 -3.75 3.96
CA TYR A 16 8.05 -4.34 4.64
C TYR A 16 7.64 -5.55 5.48
N ARG A 17 8.32 -6.67 5.24
CA ARG A 17 8.21 -7.89 6.03
C ARG A 17 9.55 -8.18 6.67
N THR A 18 9.52 -8.69 7.89
CA THR A 18 10.75 -9.08 8.57
C THR A 18 10.94 -10.58 8.39
N HIS A 19 12.03 -10.95 7.72
CA HIS A 19 12.46 -12.33 7.60
C HIS A 19 13.49 -12.61 8.70
N ILE A 20 13.22 -13.63 9.50
CA ILE A 20 14.15 -14.12 10.51
C ILE A 20 14.66 -15.48 10.06
N TYR A 21 15.97 -15.63 9.96
CA TYR A 21 16.62 -16.88 9.59
C TYR A 21 17.15 -17.57 10.83
N THR A 22 16.82 -18.86 10.99
CA THR A 22 17.26 -19.68 12.14
C THR A 22 17.69 -21.08 11.69
N MET A 23 18.54 -21.73 12.48
CA MET A 23 18.93 -23.14 12.29
C MET A 23 17.85 -24.11 12.75
N ARG A 24 17.15 -23.74 13.82
CA ARG A 24 16.19 -24.59 14.53
C ARG A 24 14.95 -23.78 14.84
N LEU A 25 13.80 -24.46 14.86
CA LEU A 25 12.57 -23.83 15.33
C LEU A 25 12.63 -23.63 16.85
N PRO A 26 12.04 -22.56 17.38
CA PRO A 26 11.94 -22.35 18.82
C PRO A 26 11.04 -23.41 19.46
N GLU A 27 11.51 -24.02 20.56
CA GLU A 27 10.79 -25.08 21.28
C GLU A 27 9.49 -24.59 21.93
N SER A 28 9.42 -23.29 22.25
CA SER A 28 8.25 -22.65 22.88
C SER A 28 7.07 -22.45 21.92
N GLY A 29 7.19 -22.91 20.67
CA GLY A 29 6.22 -22.69 19.60
C GLY A 29 6.41 -21.36 18.88
N VAL A 30 5.86 -21.30 17.67
CA VAL A 30 5.87 -20.12 16.82
C VAL A 30 4.47 -19.49 16.85
N PRO A 31 4.32 -18.16 16.93
CA PRO A 31 3.01 -17.52 16.87
C PRO A 31 2.29 -17.88 15.56
N SER A 32 0.97 -18.11 15.62
CA SER A 32 0.17 -18.62 14.49
C SER A 32 0.19 -17.74 13.23
N GLN A 33 0.56 -16.46 13.36
CA GLN A 33 0.63 -15.51 12.26
C GLN A 33 1.99 -15.46 11.56
N VAL A 34 2.98 -16.22 12.04
CA VAL A 34 4.32 -16.30 11.44
C VAL A 34 4.34 -17.45 10.44
N LEU A 35 4.67 -17.15 9.19
CA LEU A 35 4.85 -18.17 8.18
C LEU A 35 6.23 -18.80 8.33
N ILE A 36 6.25 -20.13 8.44
CA ILE A 36 7.48 -20.92 8.53
C ILE A 36 7.74 -21.51 7.15
N GLU A 37 8.91 -21.26 6.63
CA GLU A 37 9.38 -21.84 5.37
C GLU A 37 10.71 -22.54 5.61
N GLU A 38 10.74 -23.85 5.35
CA GLU A 38 11.99 -24.60 5.36
C GLU A 38 12.73 -24.31 4.06
N LEU A 39 13.99 -23.89 4.20
CA LEU A 39 14.84 -23.56 3.07
C LEU A 39 15.54 -24.84 2.59
N GLU A 40 15.65 -25.01 1.28
CA GLU A 40 16.45 -26.10 0.71
C GLU A 40 17.89 -26.08 1.23
N GLU A 41 18.33 -27.26 1.67
CA GLU A 41 19.65 -27.51 2.20
C GLU A 41 20.66 -27.44 1.06
N SER A 42 21.42 -26.35 1.02
CA SER A 42 22.49 -26.13 0.04
C SER A 42 23.79 -25.82 0.78
N PRO A 43 24.95 -26.28 0.27
CA PRO A 43 26.23 -26.15 0.97
C PRO A 43 26.64 -24.69 1.23
N THR A 44 26.03 -23.73 0.53
CA THR A 44 26.27 -22.29 0.70
C THR A 44 25.35 -21.64 1.74
N ARG A 45 24.17 -22.22 2.02
CA ARG A 45 23.19 -21.63 2.94
C ARG A 45 23.43 -22.15 4.36
N ARG A 46 23.72 -21.22 5.27
CA ARG A 46 23.90 -21.55 6.69
C ARG A 46 22.58 -21.89 7.38
N TYR A 47 21.48 -21.22 7.03
CA TYR A 47 20.19 -21.28 7.77
C TYR A 47 19.21 -22.28 7.16
N ARG A 48 18.50 -23.02 8.02
CA ARG A 48 17.53 -24.06 7.63
C ARG A 48 16.09 -23.56 7.58
N TYR A 49 15.72 -22.59 8.42
CA TYR A 49 14.35 -22.07 8.47
C TYR A 49 14.33 -20.56 8.21
N ARG A 50 13.28 -20.14 7.49
CA ARG A 50 12.89 -18.74 7.28
C ARG A 50 11.53 -18.51 7.96
N LEU A 51 11.51 -17.62 8.93
CA LEU A 51 10.31 -17.16 9.61
C LEU A 51 9.93 -15.80 9.05
N ILE A 52 8.75 -15.69 8.46
CA ILE A 52 8.24 -14.45 7.86
C ILE A 52 7.23 -13.83 8.82
N VAL A 53 7.54 -12.63 9.30
CA VAL A 53 6.70 -11.89 10.24
C VAL A 53 6.21 -10.58 9.61
N ASN A 54 4.90 -10.37 9.66
CA ASN A 54 4.25 -9.17 9.14
C ASN A 54 3.96 -8.14 10.25
N ALA A 55 3.64 -8.60 11.47
CA ALA A 55 3.26 -7.72 12.57
C ALA A 55 4.45 -7.42 13.49
N ARG A 56 4.61 -6.15 13.88
CA ARG A 56 5.67 -5.71 14.80
C ARG A 56 5.56 -6.36 16.18
N ARG A 57 4.35 -6.54 16.70
CA ARG A 57 4.11 -7.17 18.01
C ARG A 57 4.59 -8.63 18.04
N ASP A 58 4.31 -9.36 16.96
CA ASP A 58 4.70 -10.77 16.83
C ASP A 58 6.21 -10.90 16.61
N LEU A 59 6.82 -9.93 15.92
CA LEU A 59 8.28 -9.85 15.76
C LEU A 59 8.98 -9.71 17.11
N GLU A 60 8.53 -8.78 17.96
CA GLU A 60 9.12 -8.58 19.28
C GLU A 60 8.96 -9.82 20.17
N THR A 61 7.79 -10.46 20.11
CA THR A 61 7.51 -11.71 20.84
C THR A 61 8.40 -12.85 20.35
N LEU A 62 8.53 -13.03 19.04
CA LEU A 62 9.37 -14.06 18.43
C LEU A 62 10.86 -13.84 18.74
N LEU A 63 11.33 -12.58 18.67
CA LEU A 63 12.70 -12.24 19.05
C LEU A 63 12.97 -12.52 20.53
N ALA A 64 12.00 -12.26 21.41
CA ALA A 64 12.12 -12.59 22.83
C ALA A 64 12.25 -14.11 23.06
N VAL A 65 11.44 -14.91 22.36
CA VAL A 65 11.52 -16.38 22.43
C VAL A 65 12.86 -16.90 21.90
N LEU A 66 13.33 -16.40 20.75
CA LEU A 66 14.61 -16.80 20.17
C LEU A 66 15.80 -16.44 21.06
N ARG A 67 15.77 -15.26 21.68
CA ARG A 67 16.78 -14.83 22.67
C ARG A 67 16.75 -15.69 23.92
N LYS A 68 15.56 -16.01 24.45
CA LYS A 68 15.41 -16.91 25.61
C LYS A 68 15.97 -18.31 25.32
N GLY A 69 15.81 -18.79 24.09
CA GLY A 69 16.37 -20.07 23.64
C GLY A 69 17.87 -20.05 23.30
N ASN A 70 18.58 -18.93 23.50
CA ASN A 70 19.98 -18.73 23.08
C ASN A 70 20.25 -19.16 21.62
N GLN A 71 19.26 -19.00 20.74
CA GLN A 71 19.38 -19.40 19.34
C GLN A 71 20.04 -18.31 18.53
N MET A 72 20.92 -18.69 17.60
CA MET A 72 21.48 -17.76 16.63
C MET A 72 20.45 -17.48 15.54
N PHE A 73 20.11 -16.20 15.36
CA PHE A 73 19.19 -15.75 14.32
C PHE A 73 19.77 -14.56 13.54
N ALA A 74 19.39 -14.44 12.27
CA ALA A 74 19.67 -13.26 11.45
C ALA A 74 18.36 -12.61 11.01
N THR A 75 18.24 -11.30 11.17
CA THR A 75 17.06 -10.54 10.74
C THR A 75 17.37 -9.81 9.43
N ARG A 76 16.43 -9.87 8.49
CA ARG A 76 16.48 -9.10 7.24
C ARG A 76 15.11 -8.51 6.97
N VAL A 77 15.06 -7.19 6.81
CA VAL A 77 13.86 -6.52 6.31
C VAL A 77 13.84 -6.69 4.80
N VAL A 78 12.77 -7.28 4.29
CA VAL A 78 12.59 -7.55 2.86
C VAL A 78 11.28 -6.89 2.43
N GLU A 79 11.28 -6.29 1.25
CA GLU A 79 10.04 -5.85 0.62
C GLU A 79 9.23 -7.06 0.17
N GLY A 80 8.04 -7.24 0.77
CA GLY A 80 7.06 -8.16 0.24
C GLY A 80 6.60 -7.70 -1.14
N ASN A 81 6.17 -8.67 -1.97
CA ASN A 81 5.50 -8.39 -3.23
C ASN A 81 4.01 -8.82 -3.21
N PRO A 82 3.17 -8.16 -2.38
CA PRO A 82 1.74 -8.41 -2.40
C PRO A 82 1.08 -7.83 -3.66
N TRP A 83 -0.07 -8.38 -4.06
CA TRP A 83 -0.85 -7.92 -5.21
C TRP A 83 -1.25 -6.43 -5.15
N TYR A 84 -1.33 -5.87 -3.94
CA TYR A 84 -1.64 -4.46 -3.69
C TYR A 84 -0.41 -3.53 -3.71
N LYS A 85 0.83 -4.05 -3.83
CA LYS A 85 2.06 -3.24 -3.96
C LYS A 85 1.96 -2.13 -5.03
N PRO A 86 1.53 -2.39 -6.28
CA PRO A 86 1.42 -1.35 -7.30
C PRO A 86 0.35 -0.29 -7.00
N ILE A 87 -0.63 -0.62 -6.15
CA ILE A 87 -1.69 0.31 -5.74
C ILE A 87 -1.18 1.23 -4.65
N ILE A 88 -0.56 0.66 -3.60
CA ILE A 88 -0.15 1.37 -2.38
C ILE A 88 1.18 2.12 -2.56
N ALA A 89 2.09 1.58 -3.37
CA ALA A 89 3.43 2.10 -3.54
C ALA A 89 3.86 2.07 -5.02
N PRO A 90 3.21 2.84 -5.91
CA PRO A 90 3.64 2.95 -7.29
C PRO A 90 5.07 3.52 -7.34
N GLU A 91 5.90 2.94 -8.21
CA GLU A 91 7.27 3.39 -8.41
C GLU A 91 7.26 4.79 -9.04
N GLY A 92 7.81 5.77 -8.32
CA GLY A 92 8.00 7.14 -8.82
C GLY A 92 6.89 8.16 -8.58
N LYS A 93 5.70 7.80 -8.05
CA LYS A 93 4.65 8.77 -7.68
C LYS A 93 4.08 8.50 -6.28
N SER A 94 3.77 9.56 -5.54
CA SER A 94 3.14 9.45 -4.21
C SER A 94 1.72 8.89 -4.35
N PHE A 95 1.34 7.96 -3.47
CA PHE A 95 0.00 7.38 -3.42
C PHE A 95 -1.05 8.47 -3.14
N PHE A 96 -0.73 9.38 -2.22
CA PHE A 96 -1.56 10.54 -1.88
C PHE A 96 -1.80 11.43 -3.08
N PHE A 97 -0.74 11.70 -3.86
CA PHE A 97 -0.88 12.52 -5.04
C PHE A 97 -1.88 11.92 -6.03
N ARG A 98 -1.87 10.59 -6.22
CA ARG A 98 -2.83 9.91 -7.08
C ARG A 98 -4.27 9.98 -6.54
N ILE A 99 -4.48 9.72 -5.25
CA ILE A 99 -5.80 9.82 -4.62
C ILE A 99 -6.34 11.24 -4.67
N PHE A 100 -5.48 12.23 -4.40
CA PHE A 100 -5.82 13.63 -4.43
C PHE A 100 -6.34 14.04 -5.82
N TRP A 101 -5.64 13.65 -6.89
CA TRP A 101 -6.12 13.92 -8.26
C TRP A 101 -7.43 13.20 -8.58
N TRP A 102 -7.60 11.96 -8.13
CA TRP A 102 -8.88 11.27 -8.29
C TRP A 102 -10.02 11.99 -7.57
N ALA A 103 -9.80 12.49 -6.35
CA ALA A 103 -10.78 13.27 -5.62
C ALA A 103 -11.13 14.56 -6.35
N VAL A 104 -10.14 15.29 -6.88
CA VAL A 104 -10.36 16.49 -7.70
C VAL A 104 -11.19 16.17 -8.94
N VAL A 105 -10.86 15.11 -9.67
CA VAL A 105 -11.61 14.68 -10.87
C VAL A 105 -13.05 14.32 -10.51
N VAL A 106 -13.28 13.61 -9.41
CA VAL A 106 -14.63 13.27 -8.94
C VAL A 106 -15.42 14.53 -8.57
N VAL A 107 -14.82 15.48 -7.88
CA VAL A 107 -15.47 16.76 -7.54
C VAL A 107 -15.84 17.53 -8.80
N VAL A 108 -14.92 17.62 -9.78
CA VAL A 108 -15.18 18.29 -11.06
C VAL A 108 -16.27 17.58 -11.86
N ALA A 109 -16.24 16.25 -11.93
CA ALA A 109 -17.27 15.47 -12.61
C ALA A 109 -18.64 15.67 -11.94
N PHE A 110 -18.66 15.73 -10.60
CA PHE A 110 -19.89 15.96 -9.85
C PHE A 110 -20.44 17.36 -10.08
N THR A 111 -19.60 18.40 -10.08
CA THR A 111 -20.06 19.77 -10.38
C THR A 111 -20.56 19.90 -11.82
N VAL A 112 -19.90 19.26 -12.79
CA VAL A 112 -20.38 19.25 -14.19
C VAL A 112 -21.72 18.53 -14.29
N LEU A 113 -21.90 17.40 -13.59
CA LEU A 113 -23.16 16.67 -13.54
C LEU A 113 -24.28 17.50 -12.91
N THR A 114 -24.01 18.18 -11.78
CA THR A 114 -25.03 19.03 -11.14
C THR A 114 -25.37 20.22 -12.01
N LEU A 115 -24.38 20.88 -12.63
CA LEU A 115 -24.62 21.99 -13.55
C LEU A 115 -25.42 21.52 -14.78
N GLY A 116 -25.03 20.41 -15.39
CA GLY A 116 -25.76 19.82 -16.51
C GLY A 116 -27.21 19.49 -16.15
N TYR A 117 -27.45 18.92 -14.96
CA TYR A 117 -28.80 18.67 -14.46
C TYR A 117 -29.60 19.97 -14.26
N THR A 118 -28.99 21.02 -13.69
CA THR A 118 -29.66 22.32 -13.52
C THR A 118 -29.98 23.02 -14.83
N VAL A 119 -29.15 22.88 -15.86
CA VAL A 119 -29.38 23.44 -17.20
C VAL A 119 -30.48 22.66 -17.95
N ILE A 120 -30.55 21.34 -17.77
CA ILE A 120 -31.59 20.52 -18.39
C ILE A 120 -32.97 20.75 -17.75
N THR A 121 -33.00 21.02 -16.44
CA THR A 121 -34.25 21.20 -15.68
C THR A 121 -34.85 22.59 -15.87
N ASN A 122 -34.04 23.62 -16.15
CA ASN A 122 -34.50 24.98 -16.41
C ASN A 122 -34.53 25.27 -17.91
N GLU A 123 -35.71 25.25 -18.52
CA GLU A 123 -35.89 25.58 -19.95
C GLU A 123 -35.41 27.00 -20.28
N GLU A 124 -35.54 27.97 -19.36
CA GLU A 124 -35.09 29.36 -19.55
C GLU A 124 -33.57 29.48 -19.73
N LEU A 125 -32.78 28.78 -18.90
CA LEU A 125 -31.31 28.79 -19.00
C LEU A 125 -30.83 28.09 -20.27
N LYS A 126 -31.55 27.07 -20.73
CA LYS A 126 -31.22 26.37 -21.97
C LYS A 126 -31.40 27.29 -23.18
N THR A 127 -32.47 28.08 -23.22
CA THR A 127 -32.70 29.07 -24.29
C THR A 127 -31.65 30.18 -24.27
N GLU A 128 -31.31 30.72 -23.09
CA GLU A 128 -30.32 31.80 -22.95
C GLU A 128 -28.90 31.34 -23.30
N ILE A 129 -28.53 30.09 -22.98
CA ILE A 129 -27.26 29.49 -23.38
C ILE A 129 -27.20 29.26 -24.89
N ILE A 130 -28.29 28.80 -25.52
CA ILE A 130 -28.32 28.59 -26.98
C ILE A 130 -28.21 29.94 -27.71
N GLU A 131 -28.94 30.95 -27.25
CA GLU A 131 -28.95 32.29 -27.84
C GLU A 131 -27.59 32.99 -27.72
N SER A 132 -26.94 32.88 -26.56
CA SER A 132 -25.58 33.40 -26.37
C SER A 132 -24.51 32.65 -27.16
N LEU A 133 -24.71 31.35 -27.42
CA LEU A 133 -23.79 30.52 -28.21
C LEU A 133 -23.95 30.77 -29.72
N ASP A 134 -25.16 31.06 -30.19
CA ASP A 134 -25.41 31.53 -31.56
C ASP A 134 -24.85 32.94 -31.79
N LEU A 135 -24.99 33.86 -30.83
CA LEU A 135 -24.37 35.20 -30.90
C LEU A 135 -22.83 35.17 -30.95
N LEU A 136 -22.21 34.16 -30.33
CA LEU A 136 -20.76 33.94 -30.40
C LEU A 136 -20.32 33.25 -31.71
N ARG A 137 -21.21 32.50 -32.36
CA ARG A 137 -20.95 31.82 -33.63
C ARG A 137 -21.15 32.73 -34.84
N ASP A 138 -22.02 33.73 -34.72
CA ASP A 138 -22.37 34.69 -35.78
C ASP A 138 -21.41 35.90 -35.85
N ARG A 139 -20.28 35.85 -35.13
CA ARG A 139 -19.21 36.84 -35.15
C ARG A 139 -17.89 36.21 -35.61
#